data_AF-A0A511DPZ0-F1
#
_entry.id   AF-A0A511DPZ0-F1
#
_cell.length_a   1.000
_cell.length_b   1.000
_cell.length_c   1.000
_cell.angle_alpha   90.00
_cell.angle_beta   90.00
_cell.angle_gamma   90.00
#
_symmetry.space_group_name_H-M   'P 1'
#
loop_
_entity.id
_entity.type
_entity.pdbx_description
1 polymer ?
#
loop_
_entity_poly.entity_id
_entity_poly.type
_entity_poly.pdbx_seq_one_letter_code
_entity_poly.pdbx_strand_id
1 'polypeptide(L)'
;MTVRTVPEPAQRGVGISLIAGEETTAIVAQLRRTQPTVNIVDRGVYTKADAPDEIVLDLGELSQELGRPIDVEDVLIVVTSYFGEIIPQRGATPGTGSLVLRADAIVSGGTGA
;
A
#
# COMPACT_ATOMS: atom_id res chain seq x y z
N MET A 1 -4.87 0.40 -42.40
CA MET A 1 -5.02 -0.49 -41.24
C MET A 1 -4.18 0.08 -40.13
N THR A 2 -4.77 0.87 -39.24
CA THR A 2 -4.04 1.55 -38.16
C THR A 2 -3.79 0.55 -37.05
N VAL A 3 -2.53 0.18 -36.85
CA VAL A 3 -2.10 -0.61 -35.69
C VAL A 3 -2.44 0.21 -34.46
N ARG A 4 -3.46 -0.22 -33.70
CA ARG A 4 -3.66 0.26 -32.33
C ARG A 4 -2.49 -0.28 -31.53
N THR A 5 -1.49 0.56 -31.25
CA THR A 5 -0.52 0.29 -30.20
C THR A 5 -1.31 0.10 -28.91
N VAL A 6 -1.33 -1.13 -28.40
CA VAL A 6 -1.72 -1.38 -27.02
C VAL A 6 -0.71 -0.59 -26.19
N PRO A 7 -1.13 0.40 -25.38
CA PRO A 7 -0.18 1.06 -24.49
C PRO A 7 0.49 -0.03 -23.66
N GLU A 8 1.82 -0.04 -23.61
CA GLU A 8 2.52 -0.87 -22.63
C GLU A 8 1.85 -0.61 -21.28
N PRO A 9 1.53 -1.67 -20.50
CA PRO A 9 1.13 -1.44 -19.13
C PRO A 9 2.20 -0.53 -18.54
N ALA A 10 1.83 0.68 -18.10
CA ALA A 10 2.72 1.47 -17.27
C ALA A 10 3.31 0.50 -16.25
N GLN A 11 4.63 0.55 -15.97
CA GLN A 11 5.18 -0.15 -14.82
C GLN A 11 4.38 0.34 -13.61
N ARG A 12 3.31 -0.40 -13.30
CA ARG A 12 2.40 -0.07 -12.23
C ARG A 12 3.18 -0.56 -11.05
N GLY A 13 3.80 0.39 -10.34
CA GLY A 13 4.41 0.10 -9.06
C GLY A 13 3.33 -0.36 -8.08
N VAL A 14 3.43 0.07 -6.85
CA VAL A 14 2.43 -0.23 -5.83
C VAL A 14 1.70 1.03 -5.39
N GLY A 15 0.44 0.90 -5.01
CA GLY A 15 -0.24 1.99 -4.37
C GLY A 15 -1.50 1.60 -3.63
N ILE A 16 -1.82 2.41 -2.64
CA ILE A 16 -2.94 2.25 -1.72
C ILE A 16 -3.67 3.58 -1.59
N SER A 17 -4.99 3.54 -1.63
CA SER A 17 -5.85 4.68 -1.33
C SER A 17 -6.60 4.40 -0.04
N LEU A 18 -6.48 5.31 0.92
CA LEU A 18 -6.98 5.16 2.28
C LEU A 18 -8.05 6.23 2.54
N ILE A 19 -9.21 5.85 3.06
CA ILE A 19 -10.25 6.81 3.44
C ILE A 19 -9.72 7.74 4.53
N ALA A 20 -10.10 9.02 4.54
CA ALA A 20 -9.69 9.94 5.60
C ALA A 20 -10.13 9.41 6.98
N GLY A 21 -9.23 9.47 7.96
CA GLY A 21 -9.44 8.93 9.31
C GLY A 21 -8.19 8.98 10.17
N GLU A 22 -8.31 8.56 11.42
CA GLU A 22 -7.21 8.54 12.38
C GLU A 22 -6.13 7.55 11.96
N GLU A 23 -6.52 6.34 11.54
CA GLU A 23 -5.62 5.30 11.05
C GLU A 23 -4.83 5.78 9.83
N THR A 24 -5.51 6.43 8.88
CA THR A 24 -4.87 7.01 7.69
C THR A 24 -3.87 8.11 8.06
N THR A 25 -4.19 8.91 9.07
CA THR A 25 -3.27 9.95 9.57
C THR A 25 -2.01 9.33 10.15
N ALA A 26 -2.14 8.30 10.98
CA ALA A 26 -1.00 7.56 11.55
C ALA A 26 -0.18 6.84 10.45
N ILE A 27 -0.84 6.20 9.48
CA ILE A 27 -0.18 5.58 8.33
C ILE A 27 0.64 6.60 7.55
N VAL A 28 0.08 7.78 7.24
CA VAL A 28 0.81 8.84 6.53
C VAL A 28 2.01 9.32 7.34
N ALA A 29 1.86 9.49 8.66
CA ALA A 29 2.95 9.90 9.54
C ALA A 29 4.09 8.87 9.56
N GLN A 30 3.75 7.59 9.71
CA GLN A 30 4.70 6.48 9.61
C GLN A 30 5.42 6.49 8.25
N LEU A 31 4.70 6.52 7.13
CA LEU A 31 5.28 6.47 5.79
C LEU A 31 6.24 7.63 5.53
N ARG A 32 5.87 8.84 5.96
CA ARG A 32 6.76 10.02 5.84
C ARG A 32 8.06 9.86 6.62
N ARG A 33 8.01 9.16 7.76
CA ARG A 33 9.17 8.91 8.63
C ARG A 33 10.04 7.76 8.12
N THR A 34 9.44 6.65 7.69
CA THR A 34 10.16 5.39 7.41
C THR A 34 10.47 5.18 5.94
N GLN A 35 9.67 5.74 5.03
CA GLN A 35 9.77 5.54 3.59
C GLN A 35 9.58 6.87 2.84
N PRO A 36 10.54 7.81 2.95
CA PRO A 36 10.41 9.17 2.42
C PRO A 36 10.29 9.25 0.89
N THR A 37 10.57 8.16 0.19
CA THR A 37 10.41 8.02 -1.26
C THR A 37 8.98 7.70 -1.69
N VAL A 38 8.10 7.32 -0.76
CA VAL A 38 6.68 7.09 -1.04
C VAL A 38 6.04 8.43 -1.39
N ASN A 39 5.40 8.48 -2.55
CA ASN A 39 4.63 9.63 -2.98
C ASN A 39 3.27 9.61 -2.29
N ILE A 40 2.94 10.66 -1.53
CA ILE A 40 1.70 10.76 -0.77
C ILE A 40 0.92 12.00 -1.23
N VAL A 41 -0.31 11.78 -1.69
CA VAL A 41 -1.21 12.82 -2.19
C VAL A 41 -2.53 12.76 -1.45
N ASP A 42 -2.84 13.82 -0.72
CA ASP A 42 -4.15 14.04 -0.11
C ASP A 42 -5.16 14.51 -1.17
N ARG A 43 -6.32 13.86 -1.21
CA ARG A 43 -7.44 14.17 -2.12
C ARG A 43 -8.70 14.64 -1.37
N GLY A 44 -8.55 15.02 -0.10
CA GLY A 44 -9.61 15.49 0.78
C GLY A 44 -10.40 14.36 1.43
N VAL A 45 -11.04 13.50 0.64
CA VAL A 45 -11.86 12.38 1.17
C VAL A 45 -11.07 11.08 1.31
N TYR A 46 -9.95 10.96 0.62
CA TYR A 46 -9.00 9.86 0.75
C TYR A 46 -7.57 10.38 0.55
N THR A 47 -6.60 9.66 1.07
CA THR A 47 -5.17 9.87 0.77
C THR A 47 -4.67 8.73 -0.09
N LYS A 48 -3.91 9.04 -1.14
CA LYS A 48 -3.22 8.05 -1.96
C LYS A 48 -1.74 8.02 -1.60
N ALA A 49 -1.20 6.82 -1.38
CA ALA A 49 0.24 6.57 -1.32
C ALA A 49 0.64 5.65 -2.48
N ASP A 50 1.71 5.98 -3.20
CA ASP A 50 2.29 5.11 -4.23
C ASP A 50 3.82 5.12 -4.21
N ALA A 51 4.39 3.99 -4.61
CA ALA A 51 5.84 3.77 -4.68
C ALA A 51 6.19 2.87 -5.86
N PRO A 52 7.45 2.89 -6.36
CA PRO A 52 7.87 2.03 -7.46
C PRO A 52 7.78 0.54 -7.14
N ASP A 53 8.20 0.12 -5.94
CA ASP A 53 8.43 -1.29 -5.62
C ASP A 53 7.58 -1.80 -4.45
N GLU A 54 7.62 -1.11 -3.31
CA GLU A 54 7.02 -1.59 -2.07
C GLU A 54 6.51 -0.43 -1.19
N ILE A 55 5.45 -0.70 -0.42
CA ILE A 55 5.00 0.10 0.72
C ILE A 55 4.88 -0.85 1.92
N VAL A 56 5.55 -0.53 3.02
CA VAL A 56 5.48 -1.32 4.26
C VAL A 56 4.77 -0.54 5.36
N LEU A 57 3.74 -1.13 5.97
CA LEU A 57 3.08 -0.60 7.15
C LEU A 57 3.45 -1.46 8.35
N ASP A 58 4.13 -0.90 9.35
CA ASP A 58 4.47 -1.60 10.60
C ASP A 58 3.34 -1.42 11.61
N LEU A 59 2.67 -2.53 11.97
CA LEU A 59 1.50 -2.51 12.83
C LEU A 59 1.86 -2.23 14.30
N GLY A 60 3.08 -2.56 14.72
CA GLY A 60 3.58 -2.28 16.07
C GLY A 60 3.77 -0.79 16.29
N GLU A 61 4.40 -0.10 15.33
CA GLU A 61 4.54 1.35 15.37
C GLU A 61 3.19 2.06 15.26
N LEU A 62 2.30 1.62 14.35
CA LEU A 62 0.96 2.20 14.23
C LEU A 62 0.14 2.02 15.51
N SER A 63 0.24 0.85 16.14
CA SER A 63 -0.43 0.58 17.42
C SER A 63 0.06 1.49 18.54
N GLN A 64 1.37 1.78 18.58
CA GLN A 64 1.93 2.74 19.54
C GLN A 64 1.45 4.16 19.27
N GLU A 65 1.42 4.57 18.00
CA GLU A 65 1.00 5.92 17.60
C GLU A 65 -0.49 6.17 17.90
N LEU A 66 -1.34 5.16 17.69
CA LEU A 66 -2.78 5.23 17.94
C LEU A 66 -3.17 4.91 19.41
N GLY A 67 -2.22 4.46 20.24
CA GLY A 67 -2.47 4.10 21.64
C GLY A 67 -3.36 2.87 21.84
N ARG A 68 -3.55 2.05 20.80
CA ARG A 68 -4.35 0.82 20.82
C ARG A 68 -3.81 -0.18 19.79
N PRO A 69 -3.99 -1.50 19.98
CA PRO A 69 -3.61 -2.47 18.95
C PRO A 69 -4.39 -2.25 17.66
N ILE A 70 -3.68 -2.30 16.55
CA ILE A 70 -4.18 -2.26 15.17
C ILE A 70 -3.64 -3.48 14.44
N ASP A 71 -4.53 -4.32 13.95
CA ASP A 71 -4.17 -5.50 13.17
C ASP A 71 -4.35 -5.25 11.67
N VAL A 72 -4.00 -6.25 10.86
CA VAL A 72 -4.13 -6.21 9.39
C VAL A 72 -5.55 -5.80 8.98
N GLU A 73 -6.58 -6.37 9.62
CA GLU A 73 -7.98 -6.11 9.31
C GLU A 73 -8.37 -4.65 9.48
N ASP A 74 -7.90 -4.01 10.55
CA ASP A 74 -8.20 -2.61 10.85
C ASP A 74 -7.64 -1.70 9.76
N VAL A 75 -6.43 -2.00 9.27
CA VAL A 75 -5.85 -1.30 8.12
C VAL A 75 -6.65 -1.57 6.85
N LEU A 76 -7.02 -2.83 6.58
CA LEU A 76 -7.78 -3.19 5.37
C LEU A 76 -9.18 -2.55 5.33
N ILE A 77 -9.81 -2.28 6.48
CA ILE A 77 -11.10 -1.59 6.56
C ILE A 77 -11.01 -0.16 5.99
N VAL A 78 -9.89 0.53 6.18
CA VAL A 78 -9.70 1.91 5.69
C VAL A 78 -9.17 1.95 4.25
N VAL A 79 -8.83 0.81 3.65
CA VAL A 79 -8.41 0.73 2.23
C VAL A 79 -9.63 0.85 1.32
N THR A 80 -9.64 1.88 0.48
CA THR A 80 -10.68 2.11 -0.53
C THR A 80 -10.36 1.47 -1.87
N SER A 81 -9.07 1.41 -2.23
CA SER A 81 -8.56 0.74 -3.43
C SER A 81 -7.06 0.55 -3.33
N TYR A 82 -6.52 -0.41 -4.07
CA TYR A 82 -5.09 -0.65 -4.18
C TYR A 82 -4.73 -1.18 -5.59
N PHE A 83 -3.45 -1.12 -5.93
CA PHE A 83 -2.85 -1.84 -7.06
C PHE A 83 -1.50 -2.41 -6.65
N GLY A 84 -1.14 -3.56 -7.21
CA GLY A 84 -0.10 -4.44 -6.68
C GLY A 84 -0.69 -5.52 -5.76
N GLU A 85 0.19 -6.27 -5.10
CA GLU A 85 -0.16 -7.35 -4.19
C GLU A 85 -0.12 -6.87 -2.73
N ILE A 86 -1.12 -7.25 -1.93
CA ILE A 86 -1.11 -7.06 -0.48
C ILE A 86 -0.70 -8.38 0.19
N ILE A 87 0.37 -8.34 0.98
CA ILE A 87 0.94 -9.46 1.71
C ILE A 87 0.82 -9.17 3.22
N PRO A 88 -0.24 -9.67 3.86
CA PRO A 88 -0.43 -9.50 5.30
C PRO A 88 0.51 -10.41 6.09
N GLN A 89 1.23 -9.85 7.06
CA GLN A 89 2.13 -10.58 7.95
C GLN A 89 1.71 -10.34 9.39
N ARG A 90 0.98 -11.31 9.98
CA ARG A 90 0.52 -11.20 11.37
C ARG A 90 1.66 -11.50 12.34
N GLY A 91 1.78 -10.70 13.39
CA GLY A 91 2.65 -11.01 14.50
C GLY A 91 2.02 -11.98 15.50
N ALA A 92 2.80 -12.39 16.51
CA ALA A 92 2.37 -13.35 17.52
C ALA A 92 1.36 -12.79 18.54
N THR A 93 1.27 -11.46 18.63
CA THR A 93 0.38 -10.75 19.56
C THR A 93 -0.42 -9.67 18.83
N PRO A 94 -1.60 -9.25 19.34
CA PRO A 94 -2.37 -8.17 18.74
C PRO A 94 -1.55 -6.88 18.58
N GLY A 95 -1.76 -6.17 17.48
CA GLY A 95 -1.03 -4.94 17.18
C GLY A 95 0.41 -5.15 16.76
N THR A 96 0.79 -6.36 16.33
CA THR A 96 2.16 -6.65 15.84
C THR A 96 2.12 -7.29 14.45
N GLY A 97 3.21 -7.12 13.71
CA GLY A 97 3.35 -7.58 12.33
C GLY A 97 3.42 -6.42 11.35
N SER A 98 3.12 -6.70 10.08
CA SER A 98 3.17 -5.70 9.02
C SER A 98 2.16 -5.97 7.92
N LEU A 99 1.70 -4.92 7.26
CA LEU A 99 1.02 -5.02 5.97
C LEU A 99 1.97 -4.55 4.88
N VAL A 100 2.40 -5.47 4.02
CA VAL A 100 3.33 -5.16 2.94
C VAL A 100 2.55 -5.10 1.64
N LEU A 101 2.70 -4.02 0.89
CA LEU A 101 2.22 -3.92 -0.47
C LEU A 101 3.40 -3.97 -1.44
N ARG A 102 3.32 -4.81 -2.47
CA ARG A 102 4.38 -4.93 -3.49
C ARG A 102 3.86 -4.71 -4.89
N ALA A 103 4.70 -4.17 -5.76
CA ALA A 103 4.42 -4.16 -7.18
C ALA A 103 4.26 -5.60 -7.65
N ASP A 104 3.21 -5.88 -8.44
CA ASP A 104 3.06 -7.19 -9.06
C ASP A 104 4.29 -7.46 -9.92
N ALA A 105 4.91 -8.63 -9.75
CA ALA A 105 5.81 -9.11 -10.77
C ALA A 105 5.00 -9.20 -12.06
N ILE A 106 5.30 -8.36 -13.05
CA ILE A 106 4.79 -8.57 -14.40
C ILE A 106 5.41 -9.90 -14.85
N VAL A 107 4.68 -11.00 -14.65
CA VAL A 107 4.97 -12.25 -15.32
C VAL A 107 4.79 -11.90 -16.79
N SER A 108 5.89 -11.57 -17.45
CA SER A 108 5.94 -11.46 -18.89
C SER A 108 5.50 -12.82 -19.40
N GLY A 109 4.23 -12.92 -19.80
CA GLY A 109 3.67 -14.15 -20.33
C GLY A 109 4.62 -14.64 -21.41
N GLY A 110 5.23 -15.79 -21.16
CA GLY A 110 6.14 -16.41 -22.09
C GLY A 110 5.44 -16.53 -23.43
N THR A 111 5.93 -15.78 -24.42
CA THR A 111 5.71 -16.14 -25.81
C THR A 111 6.58 -17.38 -26.05
N GLY A 112 6.04 -18.53 -25.65
CA GLY A 112 6.66 -19.83 -25.84
C GLY A 112 6.03 -20.53 -27.03
N ALA A 113 6.65 -20.34 -28.19
CA ALA A 113 6.69 -21.16 -29.42
C ALA A 113 5.44 -21.96 -29.82
#